data_AF-A0A7Z9E5G2-F1
#
_entry.id   AF-A0A7Z9E5G2-F1
#
_cell.length_a   1.000
_cell.length_b   1.000
_cell.length_c   1.000
_cell.angle_alpha   90.00
_cell.angle_beta   90.00
_cell.angle_gamma   90.00
#
_symmetry.space_group_name_H-M   'P 1'
#
loop_
_entity.id
_entity.type
_entity.pdbx_description
1 polymer ?
#
loop_
_entity_poly.entity_id
_entity_poly.type
_entity_poly.pdbx_seq_one_letter_code
_entity_poly.pdbx_strand_id
1 'polypeptide(L)'
;MTMQPDFLSPSVPQPVPMSTGTTTSLVGVNIITITQIDVNRKGEYIGTTGPDYIEVSPFLAPFNFAIYGLQELDTLSGGAGDDSLFGGKGNDSLIGLNGNDIIQGNLGADYINSGEGNDSVYGGQGNDTLLGGGGNDSLAGDKGVNQLTGGFGVDHFSIRAFPPENTGNVSDFIPDNADIITDFTPGEDVMIVSGVPSFAQLNLTSIPPEAVRGLFPSIERTLGGGTLIEVQATGQIIGFLENIEPQQLLTSSFLFFETL
;
A
#
# COMPACT_ATOMS: atom_id res chain seq x y z
N MET A 1 27.82 -37.91 14.19
CA MET A 1 26.36 -37.75 14.06
C MET A 1 25.95 -36.65 15.03
N THR A 2 25.96 -35.41 14.57
CA THR A 2 25.46 -34.25 15.31
C THR A 2 24.00 -34.08 14.89
N MET A 3 23.08 -34.19 15.85
CA MET A 3 21.65 -33.98 15.61
C MET A 3 21.41 -32.49 15.36
N GLN A 4 20.76 -32.19 14.25
CA GLN A 4 20.25 -30.88 13.89
C GLN A 4 18.97 -30.62 14.71
N PRO A 5 18.76 -29.45 15.32
CA PRO A 5 17.50 -29.14 15.98
C PRO A 5 16.41 -28.90 14.94
N ASP A 6 15.30 -29.62 15.07
CA ASP A 6 14.09 -29.44 14.29
C ASP A 6 13.52 -28.03 14.50
N PHE A 7 13.49 -27.23 13.44
CA PHE A 7 12.67 -26.03 13.40
C PHE A 7 11.21 -26.46 13.30
N LEU A 8 10.50 -26.39 14.42
CA LEU A 8 9.04 -26.42 14.43
C LEU A 8 8.55 -25.28 13.53
N SER A 9 7.95 -25.63 12.40
CA SER A 9 7.16 -24.69 11.60
C SER A 9 6.04 -24.15 12.50
N PRO A 10 5.79 -22.82 12.55
CA PRO A 10 4.63 -22.32 13.26
C PRO A 10 3.38 -22.94 12.62
N SER A 11 2.63 -23.67 13.43
CA SER A 11 1.36 -24.27 13.04
C SER A 11 0.41 -23.18 12.55
N VAL A 12 0.04 -23.23 11.27
CA VAL A 12 -1.06 -22.44 10.71
C VAL A 12 -2.31 -22.74 11.55
N PRO A 13 -2.91 -21.75 12.24
CA PRO A 13 -4.14 -21.98 13.00
C PRO A 13 -5.22 -22.52 12.05
N GLN A 14 -5.90 -23.59 12.47
CA GLN A 14 -7.04 -24.13 11.72
C GLN A 14 -8.21 -23.15 11.80
N PRO A 15 -8.98 -22.94 10.71
CA PRO A 15 -10.12 -22.03 10.72
C PRO A 15 -11.22 -22.57 11.65
N VAL A 16 -11.54 -21.81 12.70
CA VAL A 16 -12.71 -22.02 13.54
C VAL A 16 -13.79 -21.05 13.07
N PRO A 17 -14.96 -21.50 12.58
CA PRO A 17 -16.00 -20.59 12.13
C PRO A 17 -16.58 -19.84 13.34
N MET A 18 -16.63 -18.52 13.28
CA MET A 18 -16.81 -17.70 14.47
C MET A 18 -17.78 -16.50 14.24
N SER A 19 -18.94 -16.51 14.92
CA SER A 19 -19.98 -15.47 14.85
C SER A 19 -20.18 -14.72 16.19
N THR A 20 -20.05 -13.38 16.15
CA THR A 20 -20.92 -12.44 16.91
C THR A 20 -21.53 -11.39 15.98
N GLY A 21 -21.48 -11.63 14.67
CA GLY A 21 -22.11 -10.86 13.61
C GLY A 21 -23.10 -11.70 12.82
N THR A 22 -24.01 -11.06 12.08
CA THR A 22 -24.94 -11.77 11.19
C THR A 22 -24.13 -12.35 10.03
N THR A 23 -23.95 -13.67 9.99
CA THR A 23 -23.34 -14.33 8.83
C THR A 23 -24.42 -14.70 7.83
N THR A 24 -24.36 -14.10 6.64
CA THR A 24 -25.20 -14.48 5.51
C THR A 24 -24.32 -14.77 4.33
N SER A 25 -24.43 -15.97 3.75
CA SER A 25 -23.77 -16.26 2.49
C SER A 25 -24.65 -15.74 1.35
N LEU A 26 -24.12 -14.81 0.58
CA LEU A 26 -24.70 -14.40 -0.70
C LEU A 26 -23.78 -14.95 -1.79
N VAL A 27 -24.27 -15.90 -2.58
CA VAL A 27 -23.60 -16.44 -3.80
C VAL A 27 -22.07 -16.53 -3.67
N GLY A 28 -21.58 -17.41 -2.78
CA GLY A 28 -20.14 -17.71 -2.69
C GLY A 28 -19.28 -16.68 -1.94
N VAL A 29 -19.86 -15.59 -1.45
CA VAL A 29 -19.20 -14.61 -0.57
C VAL A 29 -19.58 -14.84 0.88
N ASN A 30 -18.61 -14.78 1.80
CA ASN A 30 -18.85 -14.75 3.24
C ASN A 30 -19.13 -13.31 3.68
N ILE A 31 -20.14 -13.07 4.51
CA ILE A 31 -20.44 -11.74 5.03
C ILE A 31 -20.31 -11.78 6.54
N ILE A 32 -19.47 -10.91 7.10
CA ILE A 32 -19.23 -10.74 8.53
C ILE A 32 -19.44 -9.26 8.87
N THR A 33 -20.57 -8.93 9.50
CA THR A 33 -20.82 -7.58 10.02
C THR A 33 -20.65 -7.55 11.53
N ILE A 34 -19.73 -6.74 12.04
CA ILE A 34 -19.37 -6.65 13.45
C ILE A 34 -20.09 -5.44 14.07
N THR A 35 -21.20 -5.69 14.77
CA THR A 35 -22.01 -4.63 15.39
C THR A 35 -21.83 -4.52 16.91
N GLN A 36 -21.10 -5.45 17.52
CA GLN A 36 -20.81 -5.50 18.95
C GLN A 36 -19.42 -6.11 19.18
N ILE A 37 -18.77 -5.73 20.27
CA ILE A 37 -17.45 -6.24 20.63
C ILE A 37 -17.57 -7.63 21.25
N ASP A 38 -16.91 -8.61 20.64
CA ASP A 38 -16.68 -9.91 21.27
C ASP A 38 -15.43 -9.84 22.16
N VAL A 39 -15.66 -9.74 23.47
CA VAL A 39 -14.58 -9.72 24.48
C VAL A 39 -13.67 -10.95 24.43
N ASN A 40 -14.11 -12.05 23.81
CA ASN A 40 -13.31 -13.26 23.68
C ASN A 40 -12.32 -13.22 22.52
N ARG A 41 -12.52 -12.32 21.53
CA ARG A 41 -11.66 -12.22 20.34
C ARG A 41 -10.62 -11.13 20.39
N LYS A 42 -10.68 -10.26 21.42
CA LYS A 42 -9.75 -9.13 21.56
C LYS A 42 -9.64 -8.26 20.28
N GLY A 43 -10.73 -8.17 19.49
CA GLY A 43 -10.74 -7.41 18.25
C GLY A 43 -10.24 -8.15 17.01
N GLU A 44 -9.89 -9.43 17.09
CA GLU A 44 -9.36 -10.20 15.95
C GLU A 44 -10.47 -10.91 15.14
N TYR A 45 -10.46 -10.72 13.83
CA TYR A 45 -11.38 -11.32 12.87
C TYR A 45 -10.63 -11.86 11.66
N ILE A 46 -10.90 -13.13 11.33
CA ILE A 46 -10.23 -13.85 10.25
C ILE A 46 -11.31 -14.31 9.27
N GLY A 47 -11.10 -13.98 8.00
CA GLY A 47 -11.88 -14.41 6.86
C GLY A 47 -11.76 -15.92 6.59
N THR A 48 -12.32 -16.33 5.46
CA THR A 48 -12.25 -17.67 4.93
C THR A 48 -11.17 -17.77 3.86
N THR A 49 -11.15 -18.85 3.09
CA THR A 49 -10.25 -18.98 1.94
C THR A 49 -10.94 -18.60 0.62
N GLY A 50 -12.17 -18.12 0.70
CA GLY A 50 -12.91 -17.60 -0.44
C GLY A 50 -13.33 -16.16 -0.13
N PRO A 51 -13.98 -15.48 -1.09
CA PRO A 51 -14.27 -14.07 -0.97
C PRO A 51 -15.04 -13.72 0.31
N ASP A 52 -14.55 -12.74 1.05
CA ASP A 52 -15.15 -12.25 2.28
C ASP A 52 -15.52 -10.76 2.16
N TYR A 53 -16.60 -10.40 2.85
CA TYR A 53 -16.99 -9.03 3.14
C TYR A 53 -17.02 -8.90 4.66
N ILE A 54 -16.06 -8.18 5.23
CA ILE A 54 -15.93 -7.97 6.67
C ILE A 54 -16.07 -6.47 6.95
N GLU A 55 -17.09 -6.08 7.69
CA GLU A 55 -17.37 -4.68 8.01
C GLU A 55 -17.57 -4.49 9.52
N VAL A 56 -16.78 -3.61 10.11
CA VAL A 56 -16.95 -3.16 11.49
C VAL A 56 -17.88 -1.95 11.54
N SER A 57 -18.88 -2.03 12.42
CA SER A 57 -19.80 -0.91 12.66
C SER A 57 -19.04 0.32 13.19
N PRO A 58 -19.27 1.51 12.62
CA PRO A 58 -18.58 2.75 13.03
C PRO A 58 -18.92 3.18 14.48
N PHE A 59 -20.02 2.67 15.04
CA PHE A 59 -20.40 2.92 16.44
C PHE A 59 -19.56 2.16 17.47
N LEU A 60 -18.61 1.34 17.04
CA LEU A 60 -17.69 0.62 17.92
C LEU A 60 -16.41 1.40 18.21
N ALA A 61 -16.38 2.72 17.97
CA ALA A 61 -15.32 3.57 18.47
C ALA A 61 -15.24 3.52 20.02
N PRO A 62 -14.05 3.56 20.63
CA PRO A 62 -12.71 3.66 20.01
C PRO A 62 -12.00 2.30 20.03
N PHE A 63 -12.68 1.21 19.66
CA PHE A 63 -12.09 -0.12 19.74
C PHE A 63 -11.28 -0.43 18.48
N ASN A 64 -10.14 -1.06 18.69
CA ASN A 64 -9.23 -1.45 17.63
C ASN A 64 -9.49 -2.90 17.21
N PHE A 65 -9.38 -3.17 15.92
CA PHE A 65 -9.64 -4.45 15.29
C PHE A 65 -8.46 -4.90 14.43
N ALA A 66 -8.21 -6.21 14.42
CA ALA A 66 -7.30 -6.84 13.47
C ALA A 66 -8.12 -7.71 12.53
N ILE A 67 -8.11 -7.39 11.23
CA ILE A 67 -8.95 -8.03 10.22
C ILE A 67 -8.06 -8.67 9.14
N TYR A 68 -8.29 -9.94 8.85
CA TYR A 68 -7.53 -10.72 7.86
C TYR A 68 -8.47 -11.28 6.80
N GLY A 69 -8.26 -10.96 5.51
CA GLY A 69 -9.03 -11.51 4.39
C GLY A 69 -8.57 -12.91 3.96
N LEU A 70 -7.24 -13.10 3.87
CA LEU A 70 -6.52 -14.34 3.52
C LEU A 70 -6.37 -14.60 2.01
N GLN A 71 -7.43 -15.01 1.31
CA GLN A 71 -7.36 -15.48 -0.08
C GLN A 71 -8.59 -15.05 -0.88
N GLU A 72 -8.39 -14.94 -2.20
CA GLU A 72 -9.38 -14.42 -3.14
C GLU A 72 -9.69 -12.94 -2.86
N LEU A 73 -10.66 -12.37 -3.58
CA LEU A 73 -11.01 -10.96 -3.42
C LEU A 73 -11.80 -10.76 -2.12
N ASP A 74 -11.29 -9.87 -1.28
CA ASP A 74 -11.92 -9.49 -0.02
C ASP A 74 -12.31 -8.00 0.00
N THR A 75 -13.32 -7.67 0.81
CA THR A 75 -13.68 -6.30 1.17
C THR A 75 -13.67 -6.16 2.68
N LEU A 76 -12.75 -5.35 3.20
CA LEU A 76 -12.50 -5.21 4.64
C LEU A 76 -12.71 -3.75 5.06
N SER A 77 -13.43 -3.54 6.17
CA SER A 77 -13.59 -2.22 6.78
C SER A 77 -13.35 -2.25 8.29
N GLY A 78 -12.39 -1.42 8.74
CA GLY A 78 -11.87 -1.33 10.12
C GLY A 78 -12.82 -0.66 11.10
N GLY A 79 -13.51 0.40 10.66
CA GLY A 79 -14.55 1.05 11.43
C GLY A 79 -14.09 2.35 12.06
N ALA A 80 -13.79 2.35 13.35
CA ALA A 80 -13.30 3.54 14.02
C ALA A 80 -12.43 3.09 15.18
N GLY A 81 -11.24 3.64 15.31
CA GLY A 81 -10.20 3.11 16.18
C GLY A 81 -8.92 2.93 15.38
N ASP A 82 -7.82 2.61 16.06
CA ASP A 82 -6.55 2.36 15.36
C ASP A 82 -6.51 0.88 14.94
N ASP A 83 -6.98 0.59 13.72
CA ASP A 83 -7.23 -0.76 13.22
C ASP A 83 -6.02 -1.33 12.45
N SER A 84 -6.04 -2.64 12.23
CA SER A 84 -5.04 -3.35 11.43
C SER A 84 -5.73 -4.24 10.39
N LEU A 85 -5.57 -3.92 9.12
CA LEU A 85 -6.24 -4.59 8.02
C LEU A 85 -5.23 -5.29 7.12
N PHE A 86 -5.45 -6.57 6.84
CA PHE A 86 -4.59 -7.40 6.00
C PHE A 86 -5.42 -8.09 4.92
N GLY A 87 -5.23 -7.72 3.65
CA GLY A 87 -5.99 -8.26 2.51
C GLY A 87 -5.65 -9.73 2.29
N GLY A 88 -4.41 -9.99 1.87
CA GLY A 88 -3.85 -11.33 1.81
C GLY A 88 -3.46 -11.69 0.39
N LYS A 89 -4.27 -12.51 -0.29
CA LYS A 89 -4.06 -12.82 -1.71
C LYS A 89 -5.34 -12.49 -2.43
N GLY A 90 -5.28 -11.65 -3.45
CA GLY A 90 -6.48 -11.25 -4.16
C GLY A 90 -6.34 -9.82 -4.60
N ASN A 91 -7.37 -9.30 -5.25
CA ASN A 91 -7.44 -7.88 -5.51
C ASN A 91 -8.41 -7.31 -4.50
N ASP A 92 -7.89 -6.89 -3.36
CA ASP A 92 -8.68 -6.60 -2.17
C ASP A 92 -9.10 -5.13 -2.10
N SER A 93 -10.19 -4.86 -1.39
CA SER A 93 -10.64 -3.52 -1.05
C SER A 93 -10.58 -3.31 0.45
N LEU A 94 -9.65 -2.46 0.91
CA LEU A 94 -9.41 -2.22 2.33
C LEU A 94 -9.74 -0.77 2.71
N ILE A 95 -10.55 -0.59 3.75
CA ILE A 95 -11.03 0.74 4.19
C ILE A 95 -10.82 0.90 5.71
N GLY A 96 -9.91 1.78 6.12
CA GLY A 96 -9.61 2.04 7.55
C GLY A 96 -10.72 2.81 8.26
N LEU A 97 -11.10 3.96 7.69
CA LEU A 97 -12.09 4.95 8.14
C LEU A 97 -11.54 6.00 9.12
N ASN A 98 -11.68 5.86 10.44
CA ASN A 98 -11.15 6.87 11.38
C ASN A 98 -10.21 6.20 12.36
N GLY A 99 -9.08 6.85 12.66
CA GLY A 99 -8.05 6.34 13.56
C GLY A 99 -6.74 6.18 12.82
N ASN A 100 -5.67 5.87 13.54
CA ASN A 100 -4.34 5.69 12.94
C ASN A 100 -4.18 4.21 12.57
N ASP A 101 -4.50 3.89 11.34
CA ASP A 101 -4.61 2.52 10.86
C ASP A 101 -3.29 1.97 10.32
N ILE A 102 -3.14 0.66 10.40
CA ILE A 102 -2.10 -0.09 9.69
C ILE A 102 -2.79 -0.96 8.64
N ILE A 103 -2.57 -0.67 7.36
CA ILE A 103 -3.24 -1.38 6.28
C ILE A 103 -2.23 -1.99 5.32
N GLN A 104 -2.37 -3.28 5.05
CA GLN A 104 -1.50 -4.04 4.16
C GLN A 104 -2.32 -4.84 3.14
N GLY A 105 -2.20 -4.50 1.86
CA GLY A 105 -2.86 -5.21 0.76
C GLY A 105 -2.33 -6.64 0.60
N ASN A 106 -1.00 -6.77 0.59
CA ASN A 106 -0.22 -7.99 0.42
C ASN A 106 -0.02 -8.41 -1.04
N LEU A 107 -0.81 -9.35 -1.58
CA LEU A 107 -0.57 -9.93 -2.91
C LEU A 107 -1.78 -9.70 -3.80
N GLY A 108 -1.55 -9.08 -4.96
CA GLY A 108 -2.55 -8.78 -5.98
C GLY A 108 -2.72 -7.27 -6.12
N ALA A 109 -3.64 -6.84 -6.98
CA ALA A 109 -3.85 -5.42 -7.25
C ALA A 109 -4.92 -4.87 -6.31
N ASP A 110 -4.48 -4.18 -5.27
CA ASP A 110 -5.32 -3.79 -4.14
C ASP A 110 -5.80 -2.33 -4.25
N TYR A 111 -6.99 -2.08 -3.70
CA TYR A 111 -7.51 -0.74 -3.47
C TYR A 111 -7.53 -0.48 -1.97
N ILE A 112 -6.80 0.53 -1.52
CA ILE A 112 -6.68 0.88 -0.11
C ILE A 112 -7.05 2.35 0.11
N ASN A 113 -7.96 2.58 1.04
CA ASN A 113 -8.33 3.91 1.53
C ASN A 113 -8.24 3.91 3.05
N SER A 114 -7.21 4.54 3.62
CA SER A 114 -6.99 4.48 5.06
C SER A 114 -7.91 5.43 5.83
N GLY A 115 -8.17 6.63 5.31
CA GLY A 115 -9.25 7.49 5.79
C GLY A 115 -8.76 8.68 6.59
N GLU A 116 -9.27 8.89 7.79
CA GLU A 116 -8.89 9.99 8.68
C GLU A 116 -7.99 9.47 9.80
N GLY A 117 -6.81 10.05 9.98
CA GLY A 117 -5.83 9.62 10.97
C GLY A 117 -4.43 9.68 10.39
N ASN A 118 -3.40 9.31 11.15
CA ASN A 118 -2.05 9.19 10.61
C ASN A 118 -1.79 7.72 10.31
N ASP A 119 -1.95 7.34 9.06
CA ASP A 119 -2.02 5.94 8.67
C ASP A 119 -0.67 5.41 8.16
N SER A 120 -0.50 4.09 8.24
CA SER A 120 0.61 3.38 7.63
C SER A 120 0.08 2.38 6.62
N VAL A 121 0.29 2.67 5.33
CA VAL A 121 -0.32 1.95 4.22
C VAL A 121 0.74 1.29 3.36
N TYR A 122 0.61 -0.02 3.17
CA TYR A 122 1.50 -0.86 2.38
C TYR A 122 0.69 -1.59 1.31
N GLY A 123 0.93 -1.31 0.04
CA GLY A 123 0.27 -2.00 -1.09
C GLY A 123 0.69 -3.47 -1.14
N GLY A 124 1.99 -3.69 -1.31
CA GLY A 124 2.58 -5.03 -1.29
C GLY A 124 3.07 -5.41 -2.68
N GLN A 125 2.53 -6.47 -3.25
CA GLN A 125 2.86 -6.91 -4.61
C GLN A 125 1.64 -6.76 -5.51
N GLY A 126 1.71 -5.86 -6.46
CA GLY A 126 0.68 -5.67 -7.48
C GLY A 126 0.68 -4.24 -7.96
N ASN A 127 -0.26 -3.88 -8.81
CA ASN A 127 -0.45 -2.48 -9.16
C ASN A 127 -1.56 -1.93 -8.27
N ASP A 128 -1.17 -1.34 -7.15
CA ASP A 128 -2.09 -0.94 -6.10
C ASP A 128 -2.52 0.51 -6.26
N THR A 129 -3.66 0.84 -5.65
CA THR A 129 -4.14 2.22 -5.50
C THR A 129 -4.27 2.53 -4.02
N LEU A 130 -3.42 3.41 -3.51
CA LEU A 130 -3.36 3.79 -2.11
C LEU A 130 -3.81 5.24 -1.93
N LEU A 131 -4.76 5.44 -1.03
CA LEU A 131 -5.30 6.74 -0.62
C LEU A 131 -5.09 6.87 0.90
N GLY A 132 -4.27 7.84 1.32
CA GLY A 132 -4.05 8.17 2.73
C GLY A 132 -5.31 8.82 3.34
N GLY A 133 -5.72 9.94 2.76
CA GLY A 133 -6.97 10.59 3.11
C GLY A 133 -6.69 11.87 3.89
N GLY A 134 -6.93 11.89 5.20
CA GLY A 134 -6.69 13.06 6.04
C GLY A 134 -5.81 12.72 7.22
N GLY A 135 -4.72 13.46 7.40
CA GLY A 135 -3.73 13.27 8.45
C GLY A 135 -2.33 13.13 7.83
N ASN A 136 -1.35 12.73 8.62
CA ASN A 136 0.02 12.61 8.12
C ASN A 136 0.31 11.14 7.83
N ASP A 137 0.16 10.74 6.57
CA ASP A 137 0.16 9.34 6.20
C ASP A 137 1.54 8.87 5.73
N SER A 138 1.79 7.57 5.86
CA SER A 138 2.98 6.91 5.31
C SER A 138 2.55 5.86 4.29
N LEU A 139 2.82 6.12 3.01
CA LEU A 139 2.39 5.29 1.89
C LEU A 139 3.60 4.60 1.24
N ALA A 140 3.50 3.29 1.06
CA ALA A 140 4.46 2.48 0.32
C ALA A 140 3.72 1.55 -0.65
N GLY A 141 3.90 1.76 -1.95
CA GLY A 141 3.39 0.83 -2.97
C GLY A 141 4.13 -0.51 -3.00
N ASP A 142 5.39 -0.52 -2.54
CA ASP A 142 6.29 -1.68 -2.56
C ASP A 142 6.63 -2.19 -3.97
N LYS A 143 6.01 -3.28 -4.45
CA LYS A 143 6.31 -3.88 -5.76
C LYS A 143 5.16 -3.65 -6.72
N GLY A 144 5.49 -3.38 -7.98
CA GLY A 144 4.53 -3.05 -9.03
C GLY A 144 4.40 -1.54 -9.24
N VAL A 145 3.55 -1.15 -10.19
CA VAL A 145 3.32 0.26 -10.54
C VAL A 145 2.10 0.75 -9.77
N ASN A 146 2.34 1.47 -8.68
CA ASN A 146 1.29 1.89 -7.77
C ASN A 146 0.86 3.33 -8.00
N GLN A 147 -0.39 3.64 -7.66
CA GLN A 147 -0.90 5.01 -7.59
C GLN A 147 -1.05 5.40 -6.12
N LEU A 148 -0.32 6.43 -5.71
CA LEU A 148 -0.27 6.90 -4.33
C LEU A 148 -0.87 8.31 -4.26
N THR A 149 -1.81 8.49 -3.33
CA THR A 149 -2.46 9.78 -3.05
C THR A 149 -2.38 10.00 -1.55
N GLY A 150 -1.68 11.03 -1.11
CA GLY A 150 -1.53 11.33 0.32
C GLY A 150 -2.81 11.92 0.88
N GLY A 151 -3.34 12.95 0.21
CA GLY A 151 -4.55 13.66 0.61
C GLY A 151 -4.21 14.93 1.40
N PHE A 152 -4.85 15.12 2.54
CA PHE A 152 -4.62 16.29 3.40
C PHE A 152 -3.61 15.97 4.48
N GLY A 153 -2.57 16.77 4.61
CA GLY A 153 -1.63 16.70 5.71
C GLY A 153 -0.20 16.62 5.18
N VAL A 154 0.71 16.20 6.05
CA VAL A 154 2.13 16.05 5.71
C VAL A 154 2.41 14.59 5.46
N ASP A 155 2.47 14.21 4.20
CA ASP A 155 2.53 12.80 3.82
C ASP A 155 3.95 12.34 3.48
N HIS A 156 4.20 11.07 3.74
CA HIS A 156 5.44 10.39 3.47
C HIS A 156 5.23 9.33 2.37
N PHE A 157 5.88 9.50 1.23
CA PHE A 157 5.84 8.56 0.11
C PHE A 157 7.15 7.78 0.02
N SER A 158 7.09 6.46 0.22
CA SER A 158 8.24 5.57 0.11
C SER A 158 8.41 5.11 -1.34
N ILE A 159 9.52 5.52 -1.96
CA ILE A 159 9.95 5.00 -3.27
C ILE A 159 11.30 4.29 -3.13
N ARG A 160 11.52 3.25 -3.93
CA ARG A 160 12.71 2.40 -3.83
C ARG A 160 13.41 2.25 -5.16
N ALA A 161 14.70 2.54 -5.16
CA ALA A 161 15.61 2.02 -6.18
C ALA A 161 15.89 0.55 -5.86
N PHE A 162 15.32 -0.35 -6.66
CA PHE A 162 15.66 -1.76 -6.56
C PHE A 162 17.04 -1.98 -7.17
N PRO A 163 17.99 -2.65 -6.49
CA PRO A 163 19.17 -3.13 -7.18
C PRO A 163 18.71 -3.97 -8.38
N PRO A 164 19.41 -3.93 -9.54
CA PRO A 164 19.01 -4.70 -10.70
C PRO A 164 18.79 -6.14 -10.27
N GLU A 165 17.54 -6.62 -10.32
CA GLU A 165 17.29 -8.02 -10.06
C GLU A 165 18.08 -8.77 -11.13
N ASN A 166 18.89 -9.75 -10.72
CA ASN A 166 19.66 -10.60 -11.64
C ASN A 166 18.70 -11.53 -12.42
N THR A 167 17.70 -10.99 -13.11
CA THR A 167 16.76 -11.72 -13.96
C THR A 167 17.35 -12.02 -15.34
N GLY A 168 18.56 -11.54 -15.64
CA GLY A 168 19.28 -11.87 -16.89
C GLY A 168 18.66 -11.26 -18.15
N ASN A 169 17.57 -10.49 -18.01
CA ASN A 169 16.93 -9.77 -19.11
C ASN A 169 17.09 -8.26 -18.88
N VAL A 170 18.12 -7.71 -19.53
CA VAL A 170 18.39 -6.26 -19.66
C VAL A 170 17.35 -5.51 -20.52
N SER A 171 16.14 -6.06 -20.66
CA SER A 171 14.98 -5.41 -21.29
C SER A 171 13.95 -4.91 -20.27
N ASP A 172 14.06 -5.26 -18.98
CA ASP A 172 13.24 -4.72 -17.88
C ASP A 172 13.73 -3.33 -17.43
N PHE A 173 13.93 -2.44 -18.40
CA PHE A 173 14.01 -0.99 -18.16
C PHE A 173 12.61 -0.36 -18.22
N ILE A 174 11.55 -1.16 -18.10
CA ILE A 174 10.20 -0.67 -17.86
C ILE A 174 10.14 -0.23 -16.39
N PRO A 175 9.49 0.89 -16.07
CA PRO A 175 9.21 1.33 -14.70
C PRO A 175 8.26 0.36 -13.96
N ASP A 176 8.50 -0.95 -14.01
CA ASP A 176 7.59 -1.98 -13.48
C ASP A 176 7.39 -1.87 -11.96
N ASN A 177 8.27 -1.11 -11.27
CA ASN A 177 8.14 -0.77 -9.85
C ASN A 177 8.18 0.74 -9.57
N ALA A 178 7.98 1.61 -10.58
CA ALA A 178 7.99 3.05 -10.33
C ALA A 178 6.58 3.53 -9.98
N ASP A 179 6.43 4.05 -8.77
CA ASP A 179 5.14 4.54 -8.29
C ASP A 179 4.80 5.92 -8.87
N ILE A 180 3.50 6.17 -9.00
CA ILE A 180 2.91 7.43 -9.43
C ILE A 180 2.33 8.10 -8.19
N ILE A 181 2.91 9.23 -7.79
CA ILE A 181 2.38 10.06 -6.71
C ILE A 181 1.53 11.16 -7.35
N THR A 182 0.27 11.26 -6.92
CA THR A 182 -0.75 12.01 -7.67
C THR A 182 -1.01 13.43 -7.15
N ASP A 183 -0.64 13.71 -5.90
CA ASP A 183 -0.99 14.96 -5.20
C ASP A 183 0.14 15.52 -4.32
N PHE A 184 1.39 15.12 -4.58
CA PHE A 184 2.56 15.58 -3.83
C PHE A 184 2.62 17.11 -3.71
N THR A 185 2.74 17.62 -2.49
CA THR A 185 2.82 19.05 -2.16
C THR A 185 4.24 19.45 -1.76
N PRO A 186 5.02 20.10 -2.64
CA PRO A 186 6.40 20.47 -2.34
C PRO A 186 6.53 21.40 -1.14
N GLY A 187 7.42 21.05 -0.21
CA GLY A 187 7.64 21.79 1.04
C GLY A 187 6.70 21.41 2.18
N GLU A 188 5.69 20.58 1.92
CA GLU A 188 4.87 19.91 2.92
C GLU A 188 5.27 18.44 2.96
N ASP A 189 4.98 17.71 1.89
CA ASP A 189 5.22 16.27 1.78
C ASP A 189 6.70 15.91 1.65
N VAL A 190 6.98 14.66 2.03
CA VAL A 190 8.30 14.07 2.03
C VAL A 190 8.33 12.81 1.20
N MET A 191 9.28 12.74 0.28
CA MET A 191 9.63 11.53 -0.44
C MET A 191 10.76 10.81 0.29
N ILE A 192 10.51 9.59 0.71
CA ILE A 192 11.49 8.70 1.31
C ILE A 192 12.09 7.84 0.20
N VAL A 193 13.34 8.11 -0.17
CA VAL A 193 14.05 7.43 -1.25
C VAL A 193 15.02 6.39 -0.68
N SER A 194 14.69 5.11 -0.88
CA SER A 194 15.52 3.98 -0.45
C SER A 194 16.41 3.48 -1.59
N GLY A 195 17.65 3.08 -1.27
CA GLY A 195 18.59 2.52 -2.25
C GLY A 195 19.34 3.56 -3.09
N VAL A 196 19.19 4.85 -2.77
CA VAL A 196 19.90 5.97 -3.40
C VAL A 196 20.63 6.78 -2.31
N PRO A 197 21.96 6.93 -2.38
CA PRO A 197 22.77 7.71 -1.43
C PRO A 197 22.34 9.17 -1.18
N SER A 198 21.94 9.90 -2.21
CA SER A 198 21.62 11.33 -2.07
C SER A 198 20.87 11.88 -3.28
N PHE A 199 20.28 13.07 -3.09
CA PHE A 199 19.60 13.81 -4.14
C PHE A 199 20.47 14.09 -5.37
N ALA A 200 21.78 14.26 -5.19
CA ALA A 200 22.71 14.53 -6.29
C ALA A 200 22.81 13.37 -7.30
N GLN A 201 22.28 12.19 -6.97
CA GLN A 201 22.25 11.02 -7.84
C GLN A 201 20.91 10.82 -8.56
N LEU A 202 19.97 11.76 -8.40
CA LEU A 202 18.71 11.74 -9.13
C LEU A 202 18.78 12.64 -10.35
N ASN A 203 18.16 12.19 -11.44
CA ASN A 203 17.75 13.00 -12.57
C ASN A 203 16.25 13.26 -12.43
N LEU A 204 15.86 14.53 -12.50
CA LEU A 204 14.47 14.95 -12.49
C LEU A 204 14.14 15.52 -13.87
N THR A 205 13.25 14.83 -14.59
CA THR A 205 12.91 15.16 -15.98
C THR A 205 11.44 15.56 -16.08
N SER A 206 11.16 16.72 -16.66
CA SER A 206 9.80 17.13 -17.00
C SER A 206 9.29 16.28 -18.17
N ILE A 207 8.16 15.61 -17.98
CA ILE A 207 7.49 14.77 -18.97
C ILE A 207 6.13 15.39 -19.28
N PRO A 208 5.84 15.73 -20.56
CA PRO A 208 4.54 16.25 -20.92
C PRO A 208 3.47 15.14 -20.93
N PRO A 209 2.17 15.46 -20.72
CA PRO A 209 1.10 14.47 -20.56
C PRO A 209 1.05 13.41 -21.67
N GLU A 210 1.28 13.81 -22.92
CA GLU A 210 1.26 12.92 -24.08
C GLU A 210 2.37 11.85 -24.07
N ALA A 211 3.48 12.11 -23.37
CA ALA A 211 4.60 11.18 -23.25
C ALA A 211 4.43 10.22 -22.06
N VAL A 212 3.69 10.60 -21.02
CA VAL A 212 3.50 9.79 -19.80
C VAL A 212 2.83 8.44 -20.11
N ARG A 213 1.86 8.42 -21.03
CA ARG A 213 1.16 7.18 -21.44
C ARG A 213 2.11 6.11 -22.00
N GLY A 214 3.22 6.52 -22.61
CA GLY A 214 4.23 5.59 -23.11
C GLY A 214 5.09 4.97 -21.99
N LEU A 215 5.20 5.66 -20.85
CA LEU A 215 5.98 5.22 -19.69
C LEU A 215 5.17 4.29 -18.77
N PHE A 216 3.87 4.56 -18.59
CA PHE A 216 2.99 3.82 -17.69
C PHE A 216 1.80 3.20 -18.43
N PRO A 217 2.03 2.16 -19.28
CA PRO A 217 0.96 1.58 -20.11
C PRO A 217 -0.08 0.79 -19.32
N SER A 218 0.23 0.40 -18.07
CA SER A 218 -0.70 -0.29 -17.15
C SER A 218 -1.76 0.64 -16.56
N ILE A 219 -1.59 1.97 -16.67
CA ILE A 219 -2.52 2.95 -16.11
C ILE A 219 -3.57 3.31 -17.15
N GLU A 220 -4.82 2.96 -16.86
CA GLU A 220 -5.94 3.14 -17.80
C GLU A 220 -6.46 4.58 -17.84
N ARG A 221 -6.17 5.41 -16.83
CA ARG A 221 -6.54 6.82 -16.81
C ARG A 221 -5.53 7.70 -17.55
N THR A 222 -5.99 8.85 -18.02
CA THR A 222 -5.07 9.88 -18.54
C THR A 222 -4.34 10.52 -17.38
N LEU A 223 -3.02 10.37 -17.36
CA LEU A 223 -2.14 11.07 -16.44
C LEU A 223 -1.83 12.47 -16.98
N GLY A 224 -1.68 13.43 -16.06
CA GLY A 224 -1.07 14.72 -16.33
C GLY A 224 0.41 14.59 -16.71
N GLY A 225 1.01 15.70 -17.12
CA GLY A 225 2.46 15.81 -17.19
C GLY A 225 3.06 15.86 -15.79
N GLY A 226 4.37 15.87 -15.65
CA GLY A 226 4.99 15.92 -14.33
C GLY A 226 6.47 15.62 -14.32
N THR A 227 6.98 15.21 -13.16
CA THR A 227 8.40 14.94 -12.95
C THR A 227 8.67 13.44 -12.89
N LEU A 228 9.48 12.94 -13.83
CA LEU A 228 10.06 11.60 -13.76
C LEU A 228 11.32 11.63 -12.90
N ILE A 229 11.42 10.67 -11.98
CA ILE A 229 12.56 10.52 -11.07
C ILE A 229 13.37 9.29 -11.50
N GLU A 230 14.61 9.53 -11.89
CA GLU A 230 15.52 8.51 -12.40
C GLU A 230 16.83 8.50 -11.60
N VAL A 231 17.40 7.32 -11.35
CA VAL A 231 18.72 7.17 -10.73
C VAL A 231 19.81 7.31 -11.78
N GLN A 232 20.67 8.33 -11.66
CA GLN A 232 21.70 8.68 -12.64
C GLN A 232 22.64 7.52 -13.01
N ALA A 233 23.04 6.72 -12.01
CA ALA A 233 24.05 5.68 -12.20
C ALA A 233 23.52 4.47 -12.98
N THR A 234 22.22 4.20 -12.88
CA THR A 234 21.59 2.99 -13.43
C THR A 234 20.63 3.29 -14.57
N GLY A 235 20.10 4.51 -14.67
CA GLY A 235 18.99 4.87 -15.54
C GLY A 235 17.64 4.30 -15.08
N GLN A 236 17.57 3.81 -13.84
CA GLN A 236 16.34 3.24 -13.29
C GLN A 236 15.35 4.35 -12.97
N ILE A 237 14.13 4.25 -13.49
CA ILE A 237 13.01 5.09 -13.09
C ILE A 237 12.46 4.54 -11.77
N ILE A 238 12.35 5.39 -10.76
CA ILE A 238 11.95 5.01 -9.39
C ILE A 238 10.67 5.70 -8.92
N GLY A 239 10.17 6.67 -9.68
CA GLY A 239 8.88 7.30 -9.40
C GLY A 239 8.51 8.37 -10.41
N PHE A 240 7.25 8.77 -10.37
CA PHE A 240 6.70 9.89 -11.13
C PHE A 240 5.80 10.74 -10.24
N LEU A 241 6.03 12.05 -10.25
CA LEU A 241 5.19 13.04 -9.56
C LEU A 241 4.27 13.70 -10.59
N GLU A 242 2.98 13.40 -10.51
CA GLU A 242 1.97 13.96 -11.41
C GLU A 242 1.75 15.45 -11.13
N ASN A 243 1.67 16.26 -12.18
CA ASN A 243 1.43 17.70 -12.15
C ASN A 243 2.45 18.54 -11.36
N ILE A 244 3.62 17.98 -11.05
CA ILE A 244 4.73 18.70 -10.42
C ILE A 244 5.90 18.81 -11.40
N GLU A 245 6.39 20.02 -11.60
CA GLU A 245 7.57 20.29 -12.41
C GLU A 245 8.86 20.25 -11.58
N PRO A 246 10.02 19.85 -12.15
CA PRO A 246 11.25 19.65 -11.38
C PRO A 246 11.72 20.87 -10.58
N GLN A 247 11.38 22.08 -11.03
CA GLN A 247 11.84 23.33 -10.41
C GLN A 247 11.01 23.72 -9.18
N GLN A 248 9.87 23.07 -8.97
CA GLN A 248 9.04 23.22 -7.77
C GLN A 248 9.57 22.38 -6.60
N LEU A 249 10.40 21.37 -6.90
CA LEU A 249 10.89 20.43 -5.90
C LEU A 249 12.05 21.02 -5.08
N LEU A 250 11.94 20.86 -3.77
CA LEU A 250 12.97 21.26 -2.83
C LEU A 250 13.78 20.03 -2.42
N THR A 251 15.10 20.15 -2.29
CA THR A 251 15.93 19.03 -1.81
C THR A 251 15.55 18.58 -0.40
N SER A 252 14.93 19.47 0.40
CA SER A 252 14.41 19.16 1.74
C SER A 252 13.19 18.26 1.74
N SER A 253 12.49 18.13 0.60
CA SER A 253 11.37 17.21 0.43
C SER A 253 11.83 15.76 0.21
N PHE A 254 13.14 15.48 0.24
CA PHE A 254 13.68 14.15 -0.02
C PHE A 254 14.53 13.69 1.17
N LEU A 255 14.19 12.53 1.71
CA LEU A 255 14.99 11.81 2.69
C LEU A 255 15.59 10.57 2.05
N PHE A 256 16.90 10.37 2.22
CA PHE A 256 17.64 9.30 1.58
C PHE A 256 18.11 8.27 2.60
N PHE A 257 17.94 7.00 2.26
CA PHE A 257 18.43 5.87 3.04
C PHE A 257 19.26 4.94 2.16
N GLU A 258 20.55 4.81 2.48
CA GLU A 258 21.36 3.72 1.95
C GLU A 258 20.96 2.42 2.67
N THR A 259 20.63 1.38 1.91
CA THR A 259 20.57 0.03 2.48
C THR A 259 21.97 -0.35 2.97
N LEU A 260 22.11 -0.62 4.28
CA LEU A 260 23.33 -1.20 4.88
C LEU A 260 23.65 -2.59 4.29
#